data_AF-A0A1H6MBV8-F1
#
_entry.id   AF-A0A1H6MBV8-F1
#
_cell.length_a   1.000
_cell.length_b   1.000
_cell.length_c   1.000
_cell.angle_alpha   90.00
_cell.angle_beta   90.00
_cell.angle_gamma   90.00
#
_symmetry.space_group_name_H-M   'P 1'
#
loop_
_entity.id
_entity.type
_entity.pdbx_description
1 polymer ?
#
loop_
_entity_poly.entity_id
_entity_poly.type
_entity_poly.pdbx_seq_one_letter_code
_entity_poly.pdbx_strand_id
1 'polypeptide(L)'
;MIIFVQKLFRMHRYLYFFAGVFTLILGFSFYLSYSNLSGHQFIYPLDDAYIHLALSRNVAENGIWGINPNSFDSASSSILYTLLLSLLIKIFGDNVYYPLFINIICGYVSLYYIFRYFYDYFGKSELLLGLSLFIFSCQMNFMVLIGMEQTLHILLTVTMIYYLTGSLRLGFTKKQVLKLLLN
;
A
#
# COMPACT_ATOMS: atom_id res chain seq x y z
N MET A 1 34.22 2.46 11.33
CA MET A 1 33.56 2.58 9.99
C MET A 1 33.15 1.22 9.41
N ILE A 2 34.06 0.23 9.32
CA ILE A 2 33.79 -1.11 8.76
C ILE A 2 32.67 -1.88 9.49
N ILE A 3 32.64 -1.83 10.83
CA ILE A 3 31.60 -2.50 11.65
C ILE A 3 30.20 -1.89 11.41
N PHE A 4 30.12 -0.58 11.18
CA PHE A 4 28.87 0.12 10.90
C PHE A 4 28.33 -0.21 9.51
N VAL A 5 29.22 -0.24 8.50
CA VAL A 5 28.88 -0.67 7.13
C VAL A 5 28.43 -2.13 7.10
N GLN A 6 29.11 -3.02 7.82
CA GLN A 6 28.69 -4.42 7.95
C GLN A 6 27.33 -4.55 8.65
N LYS A 7 27.04 -3.74 9.69
CA LYS A 7 25.73 -3.72 10.35
C LYS A 7 24.62 -3.26 9.38
N LEU A 8 24.92 -2.29 8.52
CA LEU A 8 24.02 -1.78 7.48
C LEU A 8 23.65 -2.89 6.48
N PHE A 9 24.65 -3.52 5.85
CA PHE A 9 24.43 -4.63 4.91
C PHE A 9 23.73 -5.84 5.56
N ARG A 10 24.04 -6.13 6.82
CA ARG A 10 23.49 -7.30 7.53
C ARG A 10 22.00 -7.17 7.87
N MET A 11 21.46 -5.96 7.94
CA MET A 11 20.03 -5.76 8.23
C MET A 11 19.18 -5.73 6.96
N HIS A 12 19.73 -5.23 5.84
CA HIS A 12 19.03 -5.18 4.56
C HIS A 12 18.68 -6.59 4.02
N ARG A 13 19.46 -7.63 4.37
CA ARG A 13 19.07 -9.02 4.04
C ARG A 13 17.72 -9.43 4.61
N TYR A 14 17.31 -8.86 5.75
CA TYR A 14 15.99 -9.13 6.33
C TYR A 14 14.90 -8.47 5.50
N LEU A 15 15.11 -7.23 5.02
CA LEU A 15 14.19 -6.60 4.08
C LEU A 15 13.99 -7.47 2.84
N TYR A 16 15.07 -7.93 2.19
CA TYR A 16 14.96 -8.79 1.00
C TYR A 16 14.30 -10.14 1.31
N PHE A 17 14.60 -10.75 2.46
CA PHE A 17 13.96 -11.98 2.89
C PHE A 17 12.45 -11.81 3.07
N PHE A 18 12.02 -10.79 3.83
CA PHE A 18 10.60 -10.52 4.06
C PHE A 18 9.89 -10.05 2.79
N ALA A 19 10.56 -9.30 1.91
CA ALA A 19 10.03 -8.97 0.59
C ALA A 19 9.81 -10.23 -0.24
N GLY A 20 10.76 -11.16 -0.27
CA GLY A 20 10.61 -12.44 -0.96
C GLY A 20 9.48 -13.29 -0.38
N VAL A 21 9.36 -13.37 0.94
CA VAL A 21 8.23 -14.05 1.60
C VAL A 21 6.89 -13.40 1.24
N PHE A 22 6.82 -12.07 1.26
CA PHE A 22 5.64 -11.31 0.83
C PHE A 22 5.29 -11.62 -0.64
N THR A 23 6.25 -11.54 -1.55
CA THR A 23 6.05 -11.86 -2.98
C THR A 23 5.56 -13.30 -3.18
N LEU A 24 6.16 -14.26 -2.47
CA LEU A 24 5.79 -15.68 -2.60
C LEU A 24 4.35 -15.93 -2.11
N ILE A 25 3.99 -15.40 -0.94
CA ILE A 25 2.64 -15.56 -0.40
C ILE A 25 1.63 -14.85 -1.31
N LEU A 26 1.89 -13.59 -1.67
CA LEU A 26 1.02 -12.82 -2.56
C LEU A 26 0.84 -13.51 -3.91
N GLY A 27 1.93 -13.95 -4.55
CA GLY A 27 1.90 -14.63 -5.84
C GLY A 27 1.16 -15.96 -5.78
N PHE A 28 1.38 -16.75 -4.72
CA PHE A 28 0.65 -17.98 -4.49
C PHE A 28 -0.84 -17.75 -4.26
N SER A 29 -1.21 -16.77 -3.42
CA SER A 29 -2.60 -16.40 -3.17
C SER A 29 -3.29 -15.84 -4.42
N PHE A 30 -2.61 -15.03 -5.22
CA PHE A 30 -3.10 -14.54 -6.50
C PHE A 30 -3.33 -15.70 -7.48
N TYR A 31 -2.37 -16.63 -7.59
CA TYR A 31 -2.49 -17.80 -8.44
C TYR A 31 -3.70 -18.66 -8.04
N LEU A 32 -3.88 -18.94 -6.75
CA LEU A 32 -5.04 -19.68 -6.25
C LEU A 32 -6.35 -18.96 -6.55
N SER A 33 -6.40 -17.64 -6.34
CA SER A 33 -7.59 -16.84 -6.68
C SER A 33 -7.90 -16.93 -8.17
N TYR A 34 -6.88 -16.82 -9.03
CA TYR A 34 -7.04 -16.89 -10.47
C TYR A 34 -7.46 -18.29 -10.97
N SER A 35 -6.93 -19.37 -10.38
CA SER A 35 -7.18 -20.73 -10.85
C SER A 35 -8.50 -21.33 -10.35
N ASN A 36 -9.02 -20.86 -9.21
CA ASN A 36 -10.23 -21.43 -8.60
C ASN A 36 -11.53 -20.89 -9.21
N LEU A 37 -11.47 -19.85 -10.04
CA LEU A 37 -12.66 -19.29 -10.71
C LEU A 37 -12.79 -19.77 -12.15
N SER A 38 -14.03 -20.08 -12.54
CA SER A 38 -14.42 -20.43 -13.90
C SER A 38 -14.01 -19.30 -14.85
N GLY A 39 -13.07 -19.58 -15.75
CA GLY A 39 -12.60 -18.61 -16.75
C GLY A 39 -11.18 -18.10 -16.55
N HIS A 40 -10.46 -18.56 -15.51
CA HIS A 40 -9.07 -18.15 -15.27
C HIS A 40 -8.95 -16.62 -15.22
N GLN A 41 -9.71 -16.00 -14.33
CA GLN A 41 -9.70 -14.56 -14.16
C GLN A 41 -9.64 -14.21 -12.68
N PHE A 42 -8.85 -13.19 -12.36
CA PHE A 42 -8.85 -12.61 -11.03
C PHE A 42 -10.09 -11.73 -10.84
N ILE A 43 -10.83 -11.99 -9.76
CA ILE A 43 -12.01 -11.25 -9.35
C ILE A 43 -11.77 -10.76 -7.92
N TYR A 44 -12.10 -9.50 -7.65
CA TYR A 44 -11.99 -8.98 -6.29
C TYR A 44 -13.00 -9.68 -5.38
N PRO A 45 -12.58 -10.07 -4.16
CA PRO A 45 -13.44 -10.82 -3.25
C PRO A 45 -14.58 -9.98 -2.67
N LEU A 46 -14.47 -8.64 -2.71
CA LEU A 46 -15.48 -7.71 -2.21
C LEU A 46 -16.00 -6.83 -3.36
N ASP A 47 -17.29 -6.55 -3.33
CA ASP A 47 -17.99 -5.65 -4.25
C ASP A 47 -17.54 -4.20 -4.11
N ASP A 48 -17.13 -3.77 -2.92
CA ASP A 48 -16.63 -2.42 -2.66
C ASP A 48 -15.52 -2.00 -3.63
N ALA A 49 -14.60 -2.90 -4.01
CA ALA A 49 -13.53 -2.59 -4.96
C ALA A 49 -14.08 -2.18 -6.33
N TYR A 50 -15.19 -2.79 -6.75
CA TYR A 50 -15.90 -2.43 -7.98
C TYR A 50 -16.70 -1.13 -7.83
N ILE A 51 -17.24 -0.84 -6.65
CA ILE A 51 -17.87 0.44 -6.35
C ILE A 51 -16.86 1.58 -6.48
N HIS A 52 -15.65 1.41 -5.92
CA HIS A 52 -14.55 2.37 -6.08
C HIS A 52 -14.18 2.58 -7.54
N LEU A 53 -14.09 1.51 -8.34
CA LEU A 53 -13.81 1.61 -9.78
C LEU A 53 -14.91 2.34 -10.54
N ALA A 54 -16.18 2.00 -10.31
CA ALA A 54 -17.33 2.63 -10.97
C ALA A 54 -17.40 4.14 -10.66
N LEU A 55 -17.26 4.48 -9.37
CA LEU A 55 -17.20 5.87 -8.91
C LEU A 55 -16.03 6.62 -9.55
N SER A 56 -14.84 6.01 -9.56
CA SER A 56 -13.63 6.60 -10.14
C SER A 56 -13.75 6.82 -11.64
N ARG A 57 -14.40 5.90 -12.36
CA ARG A 57 -14.68 6.03 -13.80
C ARG A 57 -15.59 7.21 -14.06
N ASN A 58 -16.68 7.35 -13.29
CA ASN A 58 -17.61 8.47 -13.47
C ASN A 58 -16.96 9.82 -13.16
N VAL A 59 -16.08 9.87 -12.16
CA VAL A 59 -15.24 11.05 -11.88
C VAL A 59 -14.29 11.34 -13.03
N ALA A 60 -13.68 10.31 -13.64
CA ALA A 60 -12.74 10.48 -14.74
C ALA A 60 -13.41 10.96 -16.04
N GLU A 61 -14.59 10.41 -16.36
CA GLU A 61 -15.31 10.64 -17.62
C GLU A 61 -16.21 11.87 -17.56
N ASN A 62 -17.02 12.01 -16.49
CA ASN A 62 -18.07 13.02 -16.38
C ASN A 62 -17.75 14.10 -15.33
N GLY A 63 -16.71 13.91 -14.52
CA GLY A 63 -16.39 14.82 -13.41
C GLY A 63 -17.37 14.73 -12.23
N ILE A 64 -18.19 13.68 -12.18
CA ILE A 64 -19.27 13.54 -11.20
C ILE A 64 -18.89 12.48 -10.16
N TRP A 65 -18.99 12.88 -8.89
CA TRP A 65 -18.72 12.02 -7.74
C TRP A 65 -19.96 11.19 -7.39
N GLY A 66 -20.22 10.15 -8.16
CA GLY A 66 -21.35 9.25 -7.95
C GLY A 66 -21.22 7.98 -8.76
N ILE A 67 -21.97 6.94 -8.42
CA ILE A 67 -22.01 5.70 -9.21
C ILE A 67 -22.82 5.97 -10.47
N ASN A 68 -23.89 6.75 -10.34
CA ASN A 68 -24.72 7.17 -11.46
C ASN A 68 -24.16 8.44 -12.12
N PRO A 69 -24.15 8.54 -13.46
CA PRO A 69 -23.63 9.70 -14.17
C PRO A 69 -24.33 11.02 -13.87
N ASN A 70 -25.55 11.00 -13.30
CA ASN A 70 -26.38 12.19 -13.14
C ASN A 70 -26.61 12.60 -11.68
N SER A 71 -26.06 11.87 -10.70
CA SER A 71 -26.27 12.16 -9.29
C SER A 71 -24.99 12.00 -8.48
N PHE A 72 -24.83 12.86 -7.48
CA PHE A 72 -23.80 12.70 -6.48
C PHE A 72 -24.18 11.56 -5.52
N ASP A 73 -23.23 10.66 -5.25
CA ASP A 73 -23.39 9.58 -4.27
C ASP A 73 -22.23 9.58 -3.27
N SER A 74 -22.53 9.54 -1.97
CA SER A 74 -21.52 9.42 -0.90
C SER A 74 -21.06 7.96 -0.70
N ALA A 75 -20.77 7.25 -1.79
CA ALA A 75 -20.45 5.82 -1.80
C ALA A 75 -18.95 5.51 -1.65
N SER A 76 -18.10 6.52 -1.40
CA SER A 76 -16.66 6.33 -1.20
C SER A 76 -16.26 6.44 0.26
N SER A 77 -15.53 5.44 0.75
CA SER A 77 -14.84 5.49 2.04
C SER A 77 -13.53 6.31 2.00
N SER A 78 -12.98 6.57 0.81
CA SER A 78 -11.69 7.26 0.65
C SER A 78 -11.63 8.15 -0.58
N ILE A 79 -11.61 9.46 -0.32
CA ILE A 79 -11.51 10.49 -1.35
C ILE A 79 -10.20 10.34 -2.14
N LEU A 80 -9.08 10.18 -1.43
CA LEU A 80 -7.75 10.10 -2.05
C LEU A 80 -7.64 8.88 -2.96
N TYR A 81 -8.12 7.72 -2.49
CA TYR A 81 -8.05 6.49 -3.27
C TYR A 81 -8.88 6.57 -4.56
N THR A 82 -10.09 7.11 -4.47
CA THR A 82 -10.97 7.35 -5.62
C THR A 82 -10.35 8.31 -6.63
N LEU A 83 -9.76 9.42 -6.16
CA LEU A 83 -9.09 10.38 -7.04
C LEU A 83 -7.86 9.79 -7.73
N LEU A 84 -7.13 8.92 -7.04
CA LEU A 84 -5.96 8.25 -7.60
C LEU A 84 -6.38 7.27 -8.70
N LEU A 85 -7.42 6.47 -8.46
CA LEU A 85 -8.00 5.59 -9.46
C LEU A 85 -8.56 6.37 -10.66
N SER A 86 -9.29 7.46 -10.42
CA SER A 86 -9.87 8.26 -11.50
C SER A 86 -8.79 8.91 -12.38
N LEU A 87 -7.67 9.33 -11.79
CA LEU A 87 -6.51 9.83 -12.52
C LEU A 87 -5.89 8.73 -13.40
N LEU A 88 -5.74 7.51 -12.89
CA LEU A 88 -5.24 6.39 -13.69
C LEU A 88 -6.19 6.07 -14.85
N ILE A 89 -7.51 6.03 -14.58
CA ILE A 89 -8.52 5.78 -15.61
C ILE A 89 -8.48 6.85 -16.69
N LYS A 90 -8.37 8.13 -16.29
CA LYS A 90 -8.32 9.25 -17.23
C LYS A 90 -7.09 9.24 -18.14
N ILE A 91 -5.94 8.75 -17.65
CA ILE A 91 -4.67 8.75 -18.39
C ILE A 91 -4.50 7.47 -19.22
N PHE A 92 -4.86 6.32 -18.66
CA PHE A 92 -4.54 5.00 -19.23
C PHE A 92 -5.77 4.22 -19.73
N GLY A 93 -6.97 4.76 -19.58
CA GLY A 93 -8.24 4.11 -19.93
C GLY A 93 -8.84 3.31 -18.78
N ASP A 94 -10.00 2.71 -19.00
CA ASP A 94 -10.67 1.91 -17.97
C ASP A 94 -10.02 0.53 -17.79
N ASN A 95 -9.65 0.17 -16.56
CA ASN A 95 -9.04 -1.12 -16.25
C ASN A 95 -9.35 -1.59 -14.83
N VAL A 96 -9.82 -2.82 -14.71
CA VAL A 96 -10.17 -3.46 -13.43
C VAL A 96 -8.94 -3.70 -12.55
N TYR A 97 -7.72 -3.78 -13.09
CA TYR A 97 -6.52 -4.12 -12.33
C TYR A 97 -5.84 -2.94 -11.60
N TYR A 98 -6.28 -1.68 -11.81
CA TYR A 98 -5.67 -0.53 -11.12
C TYR A 98 -5.62 -0.65 -9.60
N PRO A 99 -6.71 -1.08 -8.91
CA PRO A 99 -6.70 -1.24 -7.47
C PRO A 99 -5.60 -2.22 -7.03
N LEU A 100 -5.40 -3.33 -7.77
CA LEU A 100 -4.38 -4.32 -7.46
C LEU A 100 -2.97 -3.72 -7.58
N PHE A 101 -2.67 -2.99 -8.67
CA PHE A 101 -1.36 -2.36 -8.84
C PHE A 101 -1.03 -1.35 -7.74
N ILE A 102 -1.98 -0.47 -7.41
CA ILE A 102 -1.81 0.50 -6.33
C ILE A 102 -1.55 -0.22 -5.01
N ASN A 103 -2.33 -1.25 -4.72
CA ASN A 103 -2.22 -2.01 -3.48
C ASN A 103 -0.87 -2.74 -3.37
N ILE A 104 -0.39 -3.35 -4.46
CA ILE A 104 0.92 -3.99 -4.51
C ILE A 104 2.03 -2.98 -4.19
N ILE A 105 2.01 -1.82 -4.87
CA ILE A 105 3.01 -0.75 -4.66
C ILE A 105 2.95 -0.27 -3.21
N CYS A 106 1.77 0.05 -2.70
CA CYS A 106 1.59 0.49 -1.31
C CYS A 106 2.06 -0.59 -0.32
N GLY A 107 1.86 -1.87 -0.63
CA GLY A 107 2.36 -3.00 0.15
C GLY A 107 3.87 -3.03 0.29
N TYR A 108 4.60 -2.97 -0.83
CA TYR A 108 6.07 -2.95 -0.79
C TYR A 108 6.64 -1.69 -0.15
N VAL A 109 6.05 -0.53 -0.44
CA VAL A 109 6.51 0.73 0.14
C VAL A 109 6.25 0.75 1.65
N SER A 110 5.11 0.22 2.11
CA SER A 110 4.83 0.05 3.55
C SER A 110 5.85 -0.88 4.21
N LEU A 111 6.16 -2.03 3.59
CA LEU A 111 7.17 -2.95 4.09
C LEU A 111 8.54 -2.27 4.25
N TYR A 112 8.92 -1.46 3.27
CA TYR A 112 10.16 -0.68 3.30
C TYR A 112 10.18 0.35 4.45
N TYR A 113 9.11 1.12 4.64
CA TYR A 113 9.06 2.12 5.70
C TYR A 113 8.98 1.50 7.10
N ILE A 114 8.33 0.35 7.25
CA ILE A 114 8.36 -0.44 8.51
C ILE A 114 9.78 -0.90 8.79
N PHE A 115 10.47 -1.46 7.80
CA PHE A 115 11.89 -1.83 7.93
C PHE A 115 12.73 -0.62 8.36
N ARG A 116 12.58 0.53 7.67
CA ARG A 116 13.33 1.76 7.96
C ARG A 116 13.05 2.27 9.37
N TYR A 117 11.80 2.22 9.83
CA TYR A 117 11.42 2.60 11.19
C TYR A 117 12.13 1.75 12.25
N PHE A 118 12.08 0.42 12.14
CA PHE A 118 12.76 -0.43 13.11
C PHE A 118 14.28 -0.40 12.97
N TYR A 119 14.79 -0.21 11.75
CA TYR A 119 16.22 -0.11 11.48
C TYR A 119 16.83 1.16 12.10
N ASP A 120 16.16 2.30 11.96
CA ASP A 120 16.68 3.59 12.44
C ASP A 120 16.50 3.78 13.95
N TYR A 121 15.41 3.23 14.53
CA TYR A 121 15.02 3.55 15.89
C TYR A 121 15.08 2.37 16.89
N PHE A 122 15.23 1.13 16.43
CA PHE A 122 15.16 -0.09 17.25
C PHE A 122 16.27 -1.11 16.92
N GLY A 123 16.22 -2.26 17.60
CA GLY A 123 17.16 -3.37 17.41
C GLY A 123 16.70 -4.41 16.40
N LYS A 124 17.50 -5.47 16.26
CA LYS A 124 17.24 -6.58 15.32
C LYS A 124 15.99 -7.37 15.70
N SER A 125 15.78 -7.64 16.99
CA SER A 125 14.69 -8.49 17.46
C SER A 125 13.34 -7.84 17.19
N GLU A 126 13.24 -6.54 17.45
CA GLU A 126 12.07 -5.71 17.20
C GLU A 126 11.79 -5.58 15.71
N LEU A 127 12.84 -5.43 14.88
CA LEU A 127 12.69 -5.42 13.42
C LEU A 127 12.10 -6.72 12.89
N LEU A 128 12.64 -7.87 13.33
CA LEU A 128 12.13 -9.18 12.89
C LEU A 128 10.69 -9.41 13.34
N LEU A 129 10.36 -9.03 14.58
CA LEU A 129 9.02 -9.10 15.11
C LEU A 129 8.06 -8.18 14.34
N GLY A 130 8.44 -6.93 14.11
CA GLY A 130 7.64 -5.95 13.38
C GLY A 130 7.32 -6.38 11.95
N LEU A 131 8.32 -6.86 11.20
CA LEU A 131 8.11 -7.36 9.84
C LEU A 131 7.27 -8.66 9.81
N SER A 132 7.43 -9.53 10.80
CA SER A 132 6.63 -10.76 10.90
C SER A 132 5.16 -10.45 11.20
N LEU A 133 4.89 -9.58 12.17
CA LEU A 133 3.53 -9.14 12.50
C LEU A 133 2.87 -8.44 11.31
N PHE A 134 3.63 -7.61 10.58
CA PHE A 134 3.13 -6.93 9.40
C PHE A 134 2.67 -7.90 8.30
N ILE A 135 3.47 -8.91 7.97
CA ILE A 135 3.10 -9.86 6.91
C ILE A 135 1.98 -10.81 7.36
N PHE A 136 2.11 -11.38 8.57
CA PHE A 136 1.23 -12.47 9.01
C PHE A 136 0.03 -12.00 9.81
N SER A 137 0.21 -11.10 10.78
CA SER A 137 -0.87 -10.65 11.67
C SER A 137 -1.72 -9.57 11.02
N CYS A 138 -1.12 -8.60 10.32
CA CYS A 138 -1.87 -7.61 9.56
C CYS A 138 -2.38 -8.15 8.21
N GLN A 139 -2.07 -9.41 7.88
CA GLN A 139 -2.49 -10.09 6.65
C GLN A 139 -2.28 -9.25 5.40
N MET A 140 -1.10 -8.63 5.26
CA MET A 140 -0.87 -7.63 4.20
C MET A 140 -1.12 -8.18 2.79
N ASN A 141 -0.82 -9.47 2.56
CA ASN A 141 -1.09 -10.14 1.29
C ASN A 141 -2.58 -10.15 0.93
N PHE A 142 -3.45 -10.37 1.93
CA PHE A 142 -4.89 -10.39 1.73
C PHE A 142 -5.43 -8.99 1.46
N MET A 143 -4.96 -7.99 2.21
CA MET A 143 -5.33 -6.59 1.98
C MET A 143 -5.01 -6.14 0.56
N VAL A 144 -3.88 -6.60 -0.01
CA VAL A 144 -3.53 -6.30 -1.40
C VAL A 144 -4.53 -6.90 -2.40
N LEU A 145 -4.95 -8.13 -2.17
CA LEU A 145 -5.87 -8.85 -3.06
C LEU A 145 -7.32 -8.39 -2.94
N ILE A 146 -7.71 -7.78 -1.82
CA ILE A 146 -9.03 -7.14 -1.70
C ILE A 146 -9.14 -5.92 -2.64
N GLY A 147 -8.03 -5.22 -2.91
CA GLY A 147 -8.02 -4.10 -3.87
C GLY A 147 -8.68 -2.83 -3.37
N MET A 148 -8.70 -2.62 -2.06
CA MET A 148 -9.34 -1.48 -1.41
C MET A 148 -8.28 -0.51 -0.86
N GLU A 149 -8.70 0.58 -0.23
CA GLU A 149 -7.85 1.68 0.23
C GLU A 149 -6.90 1.32 1.40
N GLN A 150 -7.09 0.18 2.07
CA GLN A 150 -6.43 -0.13 3.35
C GLN A 150 -4.90 -0.14 3.22
N THR A 151 -4.35 -0.64 2.11
CA THR A 151 -2.88 -0.64 1.93
C THR A 151 -2.32 0.78 1.78
N LEU A 152 -3.05 1.69 1.16
CA LEU A 152 -2.71 3.11 1.06
C LEU A 152 -2.80 3.76 2.45
N HIS A 153 -3.84 3.47 3.23
CA HIS A 153 -3.96 3.94 4.61
C HIS A 153 -2.80 3.47 5.48
N ILE A 154 -2.40 2.20 5.36
CA ILE A 154 -1.25 1.65 6.07
C ILE A 154 0.04 2.38 5.66
N LEU A 155 0.26 2.59 4.36
CA LEU A 155 1.42 3.31 3.85
C LEU A 155 1.51 4.72 4.46
N LEU A 156 0.42 5.49 4.39
CA LEU A 156 0.35 6.85 4.93
C LEU A 156 0.56 6.87 6.45
N THR A 157 0.03 5.87 7.15
CA THR A 157 0.17 5.77 8.61
C THR A 157 1.62 5.47 9.00
N VAL A 158 2.26 4.50 8.37
CA VAL A 158 3.65 4.12 8.68
C VAL A 158 4.61 5.26 8.32
N THR A 159 4.43 5.89 7.17
CA THR A 159 5.26 7.05 6.76
C THR A 159 5.11 8.22 7.72
N MET A 160 3.88 8.53 8.12
CA MET A 160 3.60 9.56 9.12
C MET A 160 4.29 9.27 10.46
N ILE A 161 4.18 8.04 10.98
CA ILE A 161 4.85 7.62 12.24
C ILE A 161 6.36 7.73 12.11
N TYR A 162 6.93 7.29 10.98
CA TYR A 162 8.36 7.33 10.74
C TYR A 162 8.91 8.76 10.80
N TYR A 163 8.29 9.68 10.05
CA TYR A 163 8.76 11.06 9.99
C TYR A 163 8.47 11.84 11.27
N LEU A 164 7.35 11.57 11.93
CA LEU A 164 7.01 12.18 13.22
C LEU A 164 8.04 11.79 14.28
N THR A 165 8.40 10.50 14.37
CA THR A 165 9.42 10.01 15.32
C THR A 165 10.79 10.65 15.07
N GLY A 166 11.17 10.78 13.79
CA GLY A 166 12.41 11.48 13.42
C GLY A 166 12.41 12.95 13.81
N SER A 167 11.28 13.63 13.60
CA SER A 167 11.11 15.04 13.95
C SER A 167 11.12 15.26 15.47
N LEU A 168 10.49 14.37 16.24
CA LEU A 168 10.51 14.42 17.71
C LEU A 168 11.91 14.21 18.29
N ARG A 169 12.76 13.38 17.66
CA ARG A 169 14.13 13.12 18.13
C ARG A 169 15.14 14.19 17.72
N LEU A 170 14.97 14.80 16.53
CA LEU A 170 15.92 15.76 15.96
C LEU A 170 15.50 17.23 16.13
N GLY A 171 14.28 17.48 16.61
CA GLY A 171 13.65 18.80 16.65
C GLY A 171 12.92 19.14 15.34
N PHE A 172 11.80 19.86 15.46
CA PHE A 172 10.95 20.23 14.32
C PHE A 172 11.64 21.29 13.44
N THR A 173 11.84 20.97 12.17
CA THR A 173 12.35 21.93 11.15
C THR A 173 11.39 22.03 9.96
N LYS A 174 11.20 23.25 9.40
CA LYS A 174 10.27 23.50 8.27
C LYS A 174 10.49 22.58 7.05
N LYS A 175 11.72 22.13 6.81
CA LYS A 175 12.07 21.20 5.71
C LYS A 175 11.49 19.79 5.87
N GLN A 176 11.12 19.37 7.10
CA GLN A 176 10.59 18.03 7.37
C GLN A 176 9.13 17.88 6.92
N VAL A 177 8.31 18.94 7.03
CA VAL A 177 6.93 18.94 6.51
C VAL A 177 6.93 18.73 4.99
N LEU A 178 7.86 19.36 4.28
CA LEU A 178 8.01 19.18 2.83
C LEU A 178 8.41 17.73 2.48
N LYS A 179 9.29 17.10 3.29
CA LYS A 179 9.68 15.70 3.13
C LYS A 179 8.52 14.72 3.34
N LEU A 180 7.53 15.07 4.18
CA LEU A 180 6.36 14.23 4.43
C LEU A 180 5.38 14.22 3.26
N LEU A 181 5.37 15.28 2.44
CA LEU A 181 4.47 15.42 1.28
C LEU A 181 5.10 14.98 -0.05
N LEU A 182 6.44 14.90 -0.13
CA LEU A 182 7.16 14.74 -1.40
C LEU A 182 8.01 13.46 -1.51
N ASN A 183 8.06 12.59 -0.48
CA ASN A 183 8.92 11.39 -0.44
C ASN A 183 8.30 10.17 0.27
#